data_AF-A0A660YQV7-F1
#
_entry.id   AF-A0A660YQV7-F1
#
_cell.length_a   1.000
_cell.length_b   1.000
_cell.length_c   1.000
_cell.angle_alpha   90.00
_cell.angle_beta   90.00
_cell.angle_gamma   90.00
#
_symmetry.space_group_name_H-M   'P 1'
#
loop_
_entity.id
_entity.type
_entity.pdbx_description
1 polymer ?
#
loop_
_entity_poly.entity_id
_entity_poly.type
_entity_poly.pdbx_seq_one_letter_code
_entity_poly.pdbx_strand_id
1 'polypeptide(L)'
;LGPVLQLAEGYTVDLPEEVHRVLNERTNPTWPTHWFVPNLTGNSPFNDVYSVMYNWGANHGAISYGHIGGELITLASMLRIPVCMHNVPAERIFRPSVWSAFGALEPQSADFRACANLGPLYGRY
;
A
#
# COMPACT_ATOMS: atom_id res chain seq x y z
N LEU A 1 -5.86 14.12 -10.28
CA LEU A 1 -5.16 13.34 -9.23
C LEU A 1 -3.76 12.92 -9.69
N GLY A 2 -3.61 12.43 -10.93
CA GLY A 2 -2.32 11.89 -11.38
C GLY A 2 -2.09 10.49 -10.80
N PRO A 3 -0.86 9.97 -10.79
CA PRO A 3 -0.55 8.68 -10.18
C PRO A 3 -0.81 8.70 -8.67
N VAL A 4 -1.21 7.55 -8.14
CA VAL A 4 -1.34 7.32 -6.69
C VAL A 4 -0.70 5.97 -6.35
N LEU A 5 -0.25 5.81 -5.10
CA LEU A 5 0.36 4.56 -4.63
C LEU A 5 -0.49 3.90 -3.53
N GLN A 6 -0.66 2.58 -3.61
CA GLN A 6 -1.28 1.74 -2.59
C GLN A 6 -0.25 0.74 -2.05
N LEU A 7 -0.23 0.54 -0.73
CA LEU A 7 0.71 -0.33 -0.03
C LEU A 7 -0.05 -1.20 0.96
N ALA A 8 0.29 -2.48 1.05
CA ALA A 8 -0.24 -3.38 2.08
C ALA A 8 0.90 -4.29 2.55
N GLU A 9 1.48 -4.00 3.72
CA GLU A 9 2.42 -4.89 4.39
C GLU A 9 1.66 -6.07 5.02
N GLY A 10 2.29 -7.23 5.05
CA GLY A 10 1.68 -8.48 5.53
C GLY A 10 2.66 -9.64 5.42
N TYR A 11 2.12 -10.85 5.46
CA TYR A 11 2.91 -12.08 5.45
C TYR A 11 2.38 -13.07 4.41
N THR A 12 3.29 -13.85 3.85
CA THR A 12 2.92 -15.12 3.22
C THR A 12 2.59 -16.13 4.29
N VAL A 13 1.59 -16.97 4.06
CA VAL A 13 1.20 -18.04 4.99
C VAL A 13 1.21 -19.39 4.29
N ASP A 14 1.61 -20.42 5.04
CA ASP A 14 1.41 -21.80 4.63
C ASP A 14 0.05 -22.27 5.12
N LEU A 15 -0.70 -22.90 4.21
CA LEU A 15 -1.95 -23.57 4.55
C LEU A 15 -1.70 -25.06 4.77
N PRO A 16 -2.51 -25.75 5.59
CA PRO A 16 -2.53 -27.20 5.60
C PRO A 16 -2.70 -27.73 4.17
N GLU A 17 -1.94 -28.78 3.82
CA GLU A 17 -1.82 -29.26 2.43
C GLU A 17 -3.17 -29.55 1.77
N GLU A 18 -4.10 -30.17 2.51
CA GLU A 18 -5.45 -30.45 2.02
C GLU A 18 -6.23 -29.17 1.68
N VAL A 19 -6.14 -28.14 2.54
CA VAL A 19 -6.81 -26.86 2.33
C VAL A 19 -6.22 -26.14 1.12
N HIS A 20 -4.89 -26.10 1.00
CA HIS A 20 -4.23 -25.54 -0.18
C HIS A 20 -4.70 -26.23 -1.45
N ARG A 21 -4.67 -27.57 -1.47
CA ARG A 21 -5.05 -28.37 -2.66
C ARG A 21 -6.47 -28.05 -3.11
N VAL A 22 -7.45 -28.06 -2.18
CA VAL A 22 -8.85 -27.77 -2.48
C VAL A 22 -9.03 -26.37 -3.08
N LEU A 23 -8.32 -25.36 -2.57
CA LEU A 23 -8.40 -23.99 -3.07
C LEU A 23 -7.65 -23.81 -4.41
N ASN A 24 -6.50 -24.45 -4.57
CA ASN A 24 -5.66 -24.31 -5.76
C ASN A 24 -6.29 -24.99 -6.99
N GLU A 25 -6.78 -26.21 -6.84
CA GLU A 25 -7.40 -26.99 -7.93
C GLU A 25 -8.64 -26.29 -8.52
N ARG A 26 -9.37 -25.52 -7.71
CA ARG A 26 -10.56 -24.76 -8.15
C ARG A 26 -10.28 -23.35 -8.65
N THR A 27 -9.03 -22.90 -8.64
CA THR A 27 -8.62 -21.57 -9.13
C THR A 27 -7.78 -21.70 -10.39
N ASN A 28 -6.50 -22.05 -10.26
CA ASN A 28 -5.63 -22.34 -11.40
C ASN A 28 -4.37 -23.11 -10.95
N PRO A 29 -4.40 -24.46 -10.93
CA PRO A 29 -3.30 -25.25 -10.40
C PRO A 29 -2.02 -25.22 -11.25
N THR A 30 -2.07 -24.65 -12.46
CA THR A 30 -0.90 -24.54 -13.35
C THR A 30 -0.09 -23.26 -13.14
N TRP A 31 -0.59 -22.34 -12.30
CA TRP A 31 0.04 -21.04 -12.02
C TRP A 31 0.65 -21.02 -10.61
N PRO A 32 1.72 -20.23 -10.38
CA PRO A 32 2.27 -20.05 -9.06
C PRO A 32 1.28 -19.34 -8.14
N THR A 33 1.19 -19.77 -6.88
CA THR A 33 0.27 -19.22 -5.88
C THR A 33 1.03 -18.69 -4.67
N HIS A 34 0.65 -17.49 -4.21
CA HIS A 34 1.01 -16.94 -2.91
C HIS A 34 -0.25 -16.72 -2.08
N TRP A 35 -0.30 -17.28 -0.87
CA TRP A 35 -1.32 -16.96 0.12
C TRP A 35 -0.83 -15.79 0.97
N PHE A 36 -1.54 -14.67 0.92
CA PHE A 36 -1.14 -13.43 1.57
C PHE A 36 -2.14 -13.00 2.63
N VAL A 37 -1.65 -12.54 3.78
CA VAL A 37 -2.44 -11.96 4.86
C VAL A 37 -1.92 -10.56 5.18
N PRO A 38 -2.71 -9.48 4.98
CA PRO A 38 -2.29 -8.13 5.31
C PRO A 38 -2.29 -7.89 6.82
N ASN A 39 -1.37 -7.04 7.29
CA ASN A 39 -1.44 -6.51 8.65
C ASN A 39 -2.67 -5.61 8.77
N LEU A 40 -3.52 -5.87 9.76
CA LEU A 40 -4.71 -5.08 10.04
C LEU A 40 -4.40 -3.98 11.06
N THR A 41 -5.07 -2.85 10.94
CA THR A 41 -4.91 -1.69 11.82
C THR A 41 -6.15 -1.39 12.66
N GLY A 42 -7.24 -2.14 12.43
CA GLY A 42 -8.55 -1.89 13.05
C GLY A 42 -9.26 -0.64 12.52
N ASN A 43 -8.74 -0.02 11.46
CA ASN A 43 -9.33 1.14 10.81
C ASN A 43 -9.38 0.91 9.30
N SER A 44 -10.45 1.37 8.64
CA SER A 44 -10.54 1.31 7.17
C SER A 44 -9.35 2.06 6.51
N PRO A 45 -8.74 1.53 5.44
CA PRO A 45 -9.13 0.35 4.67
C PRO A 45 -8.51 -0.99 5.16
N PHE A 46 -7.88 -1.01 6.34
CA PHE A 46 -7.23 -2.19 6.94
C PHE A 46 -7.97 -2.68 8.20
N ASN A 47 -9.30 -2.54 8.23
CA ASN A 47 -10.14 -3.02 9.32
C ASN A 47 -10.22 -4.56 9.31
N ASP A 48 -10.32 -5.14 8.11
CA ASP A 48 -10.40 -6.57 7.86
C ASP A 48 -9.80 -6.90 6.48
N VAL A 49 -9.52 -8.18 6.24
CA VAL A 49 -8.88 -8.64 5.00
C VAL A 49 -9.74 -8.34 3.76
N TYR A 50 -11.06 -8.40 3.91
CA TYR A 50 -12.00 -8.06 2.84
C TYR A 50 -11.86 -6.59 2.43
N SER A 51 -11.80 -5.68 3.41
CA SER A 51 -11.65 -4.25 3.16
C SER A 51 -10.36 -3.94 2.40
N VAL A 52 -9.27 -4.66 2.68
CA VAL A 52 -8.01 -4.49 1.92
C VAL A 52 -8.21 -4.85 0.45
N MET A 53 -8.85 -5.99 0.17
CA MET A 53 -9.14 -6.42 -1.20
C MET A 53 -10.13 -5.48 -1.90
N TYR A 54 -11.21 -5.07 -1.22
CA TYR A 54 -12.25 -4.20 -1.76
C TYR A 54 -11.72 -2.82 -2.17
N ASN A 55 -10.75 -2.29 -1.43
CA ASN A 55 -10.15 -0.98 -1.70
C ASN A 55 -8.95 -1.04 -2.66
N TRP A 56 -8.50 -2.22 -3.08
CA TRP A 56 -7.40 -2.35 -4.03
C TRP A 56 -7.81 -1.88 -5.43
N GLY A 57 -7.05 -0.96 -6.02
CA GLY A 57 -7.48 -0.17 -7.19
C GLY A 57 -7.28 -0.84 -8.55
N ALA A 58 -6.76 -2.07 -8.60
CA ALA A 58 -6.47 -2.79 -9.82
C ALA A 58 -6.60 -4.31 -9.63
N ASN A 59 -6.59 -5.08 -10.72
CA ASN A 59 -6.57 -6.56 -10.65
C ASN A 59 -5.16 -7.13 -10.43
N HIS A 60 -4.12 -6.30 -10.50
CA HIS A 60 -2.72 -6.68 -10.29
C HIS A 60 -2.14 -6.00 -9.05
N GLY A 61 -1.07 -6.60 -8.52
CA GLY A 61 -0.21 -6.02 -7.49
C GLY A 61 1.22 -6.47 -7.69
N ALA A 62 2.17 -5.76 -7.08
CA ALA A 62 3.57 -6.16 -7.03
C ALA A 62 3.93 -6.56 -5.60
N ILE A 63 4.54 -7.74 -5.43
CA ILE A 63 4.93 -8.26 -4.12
C ILE A 63 6.46 -8.13 -4.00
N SER A 64 6.91 -7.50 -2.92
CA SER A 64 8.33 -7.44 -2.53
C SER A 64 8.53 -8.22 -1.24
N TYR A 65 9.68 -8.88 -1.11
CA TYR A 65 10.11 -9.43 0.17
C TYR A 65 10.42 -8.31 1.17
N GLY A 66 10.10 -8.56 2.45
CA GLY A 66 10.28 -7.61 3.54
C GLY A 66 9.17 -6.57 3.67
N HIS A 67 9.16 -5.87 4.81
CA HIS A 67 8.24 -4.76 5.08
C HIS A 67 8.92 -3.45 4.71
N ILE A 68 8.82 -3.07 3.43
CA ILE A 68 9.50 -1.90 2.84
C ILE A 68 8.57 -0.69 2.62
N GLY A 69 7.43 -0.66 3.30
CA GLY A 69 6.41 0.36 3.09
C GLY A 69 6.87 1.77 3.46
N GLY A 70 7.66 1.94 4.52
CA GLY A 70 8.20 3.25 4.90
C GLY A 70 9.17 3.82 3.85
N GLU A 71 9.98 2.95 3.25
CA GLU A 71 10.90 3.24 2.16
C GLU A 71 10.15 3.66 0.91
N LEU A 72 9.07 2.94 0.56
CA LEU A 72 8.21 3.28 -0.57
C LEU A 72 7.44 4.59 -0.35
N ILE A 73 6.98 4.88 0.88
CA ILE A 73 6.38 6.18 1.23
C ILE A 73 7.39 7.32 1.06
N THR A 74 8.62 7.10 1.52
CA THR A 74 9.72 8.07 1.35
C THR A 74 9.97 8.35 -0.13
N LEU A 75 10.14 7.29 -0.93
CA LEU A 75 10.34 7.39 -2.37
C LEU A 75 9.16 8.11 -3.07
N ALA A 76 7.92 7.73 -2.74
CA ALA A 76 6.73 8.34 -3.31
C ALA A 76 6.68 9.86 -3.03
N SER A 77 7.07 10.28 -1.82
CA SER A 77 7.14 11.71 -1.48
C SER A 77 8.21 12.47 -2.29
N MET A 78 9.37 11.87 -2.56
CA MET A 78 10.39 12.46 -3.44
C MET A 78 9.87 12.64 -4.87
N LEU A 79 9.01 11.73 -5.33
CA LEU A 79 8.40 11.75 -6.66
C LEU A 79 7.07 12.52 -6.71
N ARG A 80 6.57 13.00 -5.57
CA ARG A 80 5.27 13.69 -5.41
C ARG A 80 4.10 12.84 -5.90
N ILE A 81 4.14 11.55 -5.57
CA ILE A 81 3.06 10.60 -5.79
C ILE A 81 2.35 10.39 -4.45
N PRO A 82 1.08 10.81 -4.28
CA PRO A 82 0.38 10.63 -3.02
C PRO A 82 0.10 9.15 -2.75
N VAL A 83 0.26 8.75 -1.49
CA VAL A 83 -0.03 7.39 -1.02
C VAL A 83 -1.47 7.34 -0.52
N CYS A 84 -2.37 6.78 -1.32
CA CYS A 84 -3.81 6.79 -1.06
C CYS A 84 -4.27 5.66 -0.12
N MET A 85 -3.44 4.65 0.12
CA MET A 85 -3.74 3.52 1.02
C MET A 85 -2.43 2.92 1.54
N HIS A 86 -2.24 2.85 2.87
CA HIS A 86 -1.15 2.09 3.49
C HIS A 86 -1.50 1.66 4.92
N ASN A 87 -0.87 0.58 5.40
CA ASN A 87 -0.93 0.11 6.79
C ASN A 87 0.42 0.27 7.53
N VAL A 88 1.35 1.03 6.94
CA VAL A 88 2.64 1.35 7.57
C VAL A 88 2.43 2.17 8.85
N PRO A 89 3.05 1.81 9.99
CA PRO A 89 2.98 2.57 11.23
C PRO A 89 3.48 4.01 11.08
N ALA A 90 2.90 4.94 11.84
CA ALA A 90 3.16 6.38 11.70
C ALA A 90 4.63 6.76 11.94
N GLU A 91 5.30 6.08 12.86
CA GLU A 91 6.71 6.26 13.21
C GLU A 91 7.68 5.88 12.08
N ARG A 92 7.23 5.11 11.08
CA ARG A 92 8.00 4.76 9.87
C ARG A 92 7.72 5.69 8.70
N ILE A 93 6.79 6.64 8.83
CA ILE A 93 6.50 7.62 7.78
C ILE A 93 7.60 8.68 7.80
N PHE A 94 8.41 8.70 6.75
CA PHE A 94 9.44 9.72 6.56
C PHE A 94 9.25 10.42 5.22
N ARG A 95 9.15 11.76 5.26
CA ARG A 95 8.90 12.63 4.11
C ARG A 95 9.70 13.92 4.29
N PRO A 96 9.91 14.72 3.21
CA PRO A 96 10.52 16.04 3.35
C PRO A 96 9.75 16.91 4.36
N SER A 97 10.46 17.66 5.20
CA SER A 97 9.87 18.43 6.31
C SER A 97 8.77 19.41 5.89
N VAL A 98 8.78 19.87 4.63
CA VAL A 98 7.74 20.74 4.07
C VAL A 98 6.35 20.09 4.10
N TRP A 99 6.23 18.75 4.09
CA TRP A 99 4.93 18.06 4.20
C TRP A 99 4.18 18.45 5.49
N SER A 100 4.90 18.68 6.60
CA SER A 100 4.29 19.06 7.88
C SER A 100 3.60 20.43 7.80
N ALA A 101 4.09 21.34 6.95
CA ALA A 101 3.45 22.64 6.71
C ALA A 101 2.10 22.52 5.97
N PHE A 102 1.87 21.41 5.26
CA PHE A 102 0.58 21.10 4.63
C PHE A 102 -0.43 20.46 5.59
N GLY A 103 -0.05 20.16 6.84
CA GLY A 103 -0.96 19.66 7.88
C GLY A 103 -0.39 18.50 8.69
N ALA A 104 0.33 18.81 9.77
CA ALA A 104 0.98 17.80 10.62
C ALA A 104 0.02 16.82 11.32
N LEU A 105 -1.23 17.23 11.57
CA LEU A 105 -2.25 16.40 12.25
C LEU A 105 -3.10 15.55 11.30
N GLU A 106 -2.95 15.74 9.98
CA GLU A 106 -3.70 15.01 8.95
C GLU A 106 -2.75 14.50 7.85
N PRO A 107 -1.90 13.50 8.15
CA PRO A 107 -0.76 13.14 7.31
C PRO A 107 -1.15 12.66 5.89
N GLN A 108 -2.32 12.04 5.73
CA GLN A 108 -2.82 11.63 4.42
C GLN A 108 -3.27 12.86 3.61
N SER A 109 -4.13 13.71 4.16
CA SER A 109 -4.57 14.94 3.50
C SER A 109 -3.39 15.88 3.18
N ALA A 110 -2.42 15.96 4.08
CA ALA A 110 -1.19 16.72 3.86
C ALA A 110 -0.37 16.17 2.69
N ASP A 111 -0.31 14.85 2.50
CA ASP A 111 0.36 14.23 1.36
C ASP A 111 -0.27 14.62 0.03
N PHE A 112 -1.60 14.56 -0.05
CA PHE A 112 -2.34 15.01 -1.24
C PHE A 112 -2.12 16.50 -1.53
N ARG A 113 -2.19 17.35 -0.51
CA ARG A 113 -1.96 18.80 -0.66
C ARG A 113 -0.52 19.10 -1.10
N ALA A 114 0.47 18.46 -0.50
CA ALA A 114 1.87 18.63 -0.85
C ALA A 114 2.16 18.16 -2.27
N CYS A 115 1.70 16.96 -2.64
CA CYS A 115 1.90 16.43 -3.99
C CYS A 115 1.22 17.30 -5.06
N ALA A 116 -0.01 17.75 -4.80
CA ALA A 116 -0.72 18.64 -5.72
C ALA A 116 -0.05 20.02 -5.86
N ASN A 117 0.52 20.56 -4.78
CA ASN A 117 1.19 21.85 -4.79
C ASN A 117 2.56 21.81 -5.47
N LEU A 118 3.36 20.78 -5.19
CA LEU A 118 4.73 20.67 -5.69
C LEU A 118 4.82 20.08 -7.09
N GLY A 119 3.82 19.31 -7.52
CA GLY A 119 3.78 18.72 -8.86
C GLY A 119 4.85 17.66 -9.12
N PRO A 120 4.92 17.10 -10.34
CA PRO A 120 5.91 16.08 -10.70
C PRO A 120 7.33 16.64 -10.70
N LEU A 121 8.32 15.76 -10.47
CA LEU A 121 9.74 16.15 -10.52
C LEU A 121 10.17 16.66 -11.90
N TYR A 122 9.59 16.10 -12.96
CA TYR A 122 9.90 16.44 -14.34
C TYR A 122 8.60 16.59 -15.14
N GLY A 123 8.57 17.53 -16.09
CA GLY A 123 7.40 17.76 -16.95
C GLY A 123 6.23 18.42 -16.23
N ARG A 124 5.03 18.26 -16.79
CA ARG A 124 3.75 18.70 -16.23
C ARG A 124 2.70 17.62 -16.47
N TYR A 125 1.75 17.51 -15.54
CA TYR A 125 0.52 16.73 -15.73
C TYR A 125 -0.55 17.56 -16.41
#